data_AF-A0A2V5LJ75-F1
#
_entry.id   AF-A0A2V5LJ75-F1
#
_cell.length_a   1.000
_cell.length_b   1.000
_cell.length_c   1.000
_cell.angle_alpha   90.00
_cell.angle_beta   90.00
_cell.angle_gamma   90.00
#
_symmetry.space_group_name_H-M   'P 1'
#
loop_
_entity.id
_entity.type
_entity.pdbx_description
1 polymer ?
#
loop_
_entity_poly.entity_id
_entity_poly.type
_entity_poly.pdbx_seq_one_letter_code
_entity_poly.pdbx_strand_id
1 'polypeptide(L)'
;MLSFPATAKGVQIYECRVKKDTTAQYEWVLRAPEADLFDGRGKRIGRHYGGPTWESSDGSKVIGEVKGSEPSTDAKAIPWLLLQAKTHDGNGIFSRVNIIQRLETVGGKPPAEGCDQSGSGKEVRVPYTAVYYFYASKP
;
A
#
# COMPACT_ATOMS: atom_id res chain seq x y z
N MET A 1 4.69 -16.03 -13.67
CA MET A 1 5.69 -15.20 -14.38
C MET A 1 5.43 -13.73 -14.09
N LEU A 2 6.45 -12.87 -14.16
CA LEU A 2 6.22 -11.43 -14.05
C LEU A 2 5.33 -11.00 -15.23
N SER A 3 4.24 -10.32 -14.94
CA SER A 3 3.29 -9.78 -15.93
C SER A 3 3.68 -8.35 -16.28
N PHE A 4 3.75 -7.47 -15.28
CA PHE A 4 4.20 -6.08 -15.44
C PHE A 4 4.63 -5.47 -14.10
N PRO A 5 5.57 -4.51 -14.10
CA PRO A 5 5.85 -3.64 -12.98
C PRO A 5 5.00 -2.35 -13.03
N ALA A 6 4.81 -1.71 -11.89
CA ALA A 6 4.29 -0.34 -11.80
C ALA A 6 4.96 0.42 -10.65
N THR A 7 5.30 1.68 -10.87
CA THR A 7 5.74 2.56 -9.78
C THR A 7 4.51 3.17 -9.10
N ALA A 8 4.64 3.49 -7.82
CA ALA A 8 3.59 4.13 -7.05
C ALA A 8 4.08 5.36 -6.32
N LYS A 9 3.23 6.38 -6.27
CA LYS A 9 3.46 7.61 -5.50
C LYS A 9 2.17 7.98 -4.79
N GLY A 10 2.26 8.21 -3.48
CA GLY A 10 1.09 8.48 -2.67
C GLY A 10 1.42 8.75 -1.22
N VAL A 11 0.46 8.45 -0.35
CA VAL A 11 0.57 8.63 1.11
C VAL A 11 0.09 7.39 1.86
N GLN A 12 0.67 7.18 3.04
CA GLN A 12 0.06 6.38 4.10
C GLN A 12 -0.69 7.32 5.03
N ILE A 13 -1.96 7.01 5.27
CA ILE A 13 -2.82 7.81 6.14
C ILE A 13 -2.82 7.14 7.52
N TYR A 14 -2.38 7.88 8.54
CA TYR A 14 -2.43 7.46 9.93
C TYR A 14 -3.41 8.31 10.70
N GLU A 15 -4.06 7.73 11.70
CA GLU A 15 -4.88 8.44 12.66
C GLU A 15 -4.33 8.23 14.06
N CYS A 16 -4.31 9.29 14.86
CA CYS A 16 -3.99 9.16 16.28
C CYS A 16 -5.14 8.52 17.03
N ARG A 17 -4.92 7.31 17.57
CA ARG A 17 -5.90 6.59 18.39
C ARG A 17 -5.32 6.25 19.74
N VAL A 18 -6.22 5.97 20.69
CA VAL A 18 -5.83 5.33 21.94
C VAL A 18 -5.21 3.97 21.62
N LYS A 19 -4.06 3.68 22.22
CA LYS A 19 -3.42 2.37 22.11
C LYS A 19 -4.37 1.28 22.56
N LYS A 20 -4.33 0.14 21.88
CA LYS A 20 -5.01 -1.05 22.38
C LYS A 20 -4.55 -1.34 23.81
N ASP A 21 -5.50 -1.69 24.67
CA ASP A 21 -5.27 -2.14 26.04
C ASP A 21 -4.83 -1.06 27.05
N THR A 22 -4.92 0.22 26.71
CA THR A 22 -4.75 1.34 27.67
C THR A 22 -5.77 2.45 27.42
N THR A 23 -6.02 3.32 28.40
CA THR A 23 -6.88 4.52 28.22
C THR A 23 -6.09 5.83 28.17
N ALA A 24 -4.79 5.79 28.45
CA ALA A 24 -3.95 6.98 28.63
C ALA A 24 -2.85 7.14 27.56
N GLN A 25 -2.58 6.11 26.75
CA GLN A 25 -1.55 6.18 25.72
C GLN A 25 -2.18 6.23 24.33
N TYR A 26 -1.52 6.94 23.43
CA TYR A 26 -1.96 7.12 22.05
C TYR A 26 -0.87 6.64 21.08
N GLU A 27 -1.30 6.25 19.88
CA GLU A 27 -0.42 5.83 18.80
C GLU A 27 -0.99 6.20 17.43
N TRP A 28 -0.10 6.32 16.45
CA TRP A 28 -0.47 6.43 15.05
C TRP A 28 -0.88 5.07 14.50
N VAL A 29 -2.16 4.91 14.16
CA VAL A 29 -2.71 3.68 13.58
C VAL A 29 -2.91 3.88 12.08
N LEU A 30 -2.41 2.95 11.28
CA LEU A 30 -2.62 2.98 9.82
C LEU A 30 -4.11 2.86 9.50
N ARG A 31 -4.65 3.86 8.80
CA ARG A 31 -6.02 3.87 8.25
C ARG A 31 -6.06 3.20 6.89
N ALA A 32 -5.30 3.73 5.94
CA ALA A 32 -5.25 3.25 4.56
C ALA A 32 -4.04 3.83 3.80
N PRO A 33 -3.56 3.13 2.76
CA PRO A 33 -2.79 3.75 1.69
C PRO A 33 -3.71 4.51 0.73
N GLU A 34 -3.14 5.50 0.05
CA GLU A 34 -3.72 6.16 -1.12
C GLU A 34 -2.57 6.49 -2.09
N ALA A 35 -2.54 5.87 -3.27
CA ALA A 35 -1.48 6.10 -4.24
C ALA A 35 -1.94 5.95 -5.68
N ASP A 36 -1.31 6.69 -6.57
CA ASP A 36 -1.42 6.48 -8.01
C ASP A 36 -0.36 5.49 -8.49
N LEU A 37 -0.71 4.71 -9.51
CA LEU A 37 0.15 3.73 -10.16
C LEU A 37 0.57 4.23 -11.54
N PHE A 38 1.83 4.03 -11.91
CA PHE A 38 2.40 4.50 -13.17
C PHE A 38 3.18 3.38 -13.88
N ASP A 39 3.08 3.34 -15.21
CA ASP A 39 3.88 2.45 -16.06
C ASP A 39 5.35 2.93 -16.17
N GLY A 40 6.20 2.15 -16.86
CA GLY A 40 7.61 2.49 -17.06
C GLY A 40 7.88 3.75 -17.88
N ARG A 41 6.85 4.38 -18.47
CA ARG A 41 6.93 5.66 -19.18
C ARG A 41 6.36 6.81 -18.35
N GLY A 42 5.97 6.57 -17.10
CA GLY A 42 5.34 7.55 -16.22
C GLY A 42 3.87 7.81 -16.54
N LYS A 43 3.21 7.01 -17.39
CA LYS A 43 1.77 7.14 -17.62
C LYS A 43 1.03 6.56 -16.42
N ARG A 44 0.08 7.31 -15.86
CA ARG A 44 -0.82 6.82 -14.82
C ARG A 44 -1.69 5.69 -15.38
N ILE A 45 -1.66 4.51 -14.75
CA ILE A 45 -2.40 3.31 -15.17
C ILE A 45 -3.49 2.89 -14.19
N GLY A 46 -3.48 3.43 -12.97
CA GLY A 46 -4.41 3.02 -11.94
C GLY A 46 -4.14 3.66 -10.60
N ARG A 47 -4.70 3.08 -9.55
CA ARG A 47 -4.55 3.51 -8.15
C ARG A 47 -4.50 2.34 -7.19
N HIS A 48 -3.90 2.57 -6.03
CA HIS A 48 -3.83 1.66 -4.90
C HIS A 48 -4.47 2.30 -3.65
N TYR A 49 -5.30 1.54 -2.93
CA TYR A 49 -5.99 2.01 -1.73
C TYR A 49 -6.26 0.88 -0.73
N GLY A 50 -6.91 1.20 0.39
CA GLY A 50 -7.21 0.26 1.49
C GLY A 50 -7.94 -1.02 1.05
N GLY A 51 -7.78 -2.09 1.82
CA GLY A 51 -8.29 -3.41 1.47
C GLY A 51 -7.22 -4.42 1.02
N PRO A 52 -5.92 -4.08 1.03
CA PRO A 52 -5.22 -3.48 -0.12
C PRO A 52 -5.84 -3.84 -1.49
N THR A 53 -6.15 -2.82 -2.30
CA THR A 53 -6.71 -2.98 -3.64
C THR A 53 -5.88 -2.25 -4.68
N TRP A 54 -5.77 -2.82 -5.88
CA TRP A 54 -5.24 -2.14 -7.06
C TRP A 54 -6.33 -2.11 -8.12
N GLU A 55 -6.58 -0.93 -8.65
CA GLU A 55 -7.63 -0.65 -9.64
C GLU A 55 -7.00 0.05 -10.85
N SER A 56 -7.26 -0.49 -12.04
CA SER A 56 -6.75 0.05 -13.30
C SER A 56 -7.75 1.01 -13.92
N SER A 57 -7.25 1.89 -14.79
CA SER A 57 -8.08 2.73 -15.67
C SER A 57 -9.01 1.94 -16.62
N ASP A 58 -8.72 0.66 -16.86
CA ASP A 58 -9.59 -0.25 -17.63
C ASP A 58 -10.75 -0.85 -16.80
N GLY A 59 -10.86 -0.47 -15.52
CA GLY A 59 -11.88 -0.93 -14.58
C GLY A 59 -11.55 -2.25 -13.87
N SER A 60 -10.49 -2.96 -14.27
CA SER A 60 -10.08 -4.18 -13.59
C SER A 60 -9.50 -3.91 -12.20
N LYS A 61 -9.72 -4.84 -11.29
CA LYS A 61 -9.28 -4.76 -9.90
C LYS A 61 -8.70 -6.08 -9.43
N VAL A 62 -7.75 -5.97 -8.50
CA VAL A 62 -7.31 -7.08 -7.67
C VAL A 62 -7.26 -6.64 -6.21
N ILE A 63 -7.84 -7.45 -5.33
CA ILE A 63 -7.75 -7.28 -3.88
C ILE A 63 -6.71 -8.28 -3.39
N GLY A 64 -5.73 -7.80 -2.62
CA GLY A 64 -4.64 -8.62 -2.11
C GLY A 64 -4.79 -8.97 -0.63
N GLU A 65 -4.07 -10.00 -0.22
CA GLU A 65 -3.85 -10.37 1.17
C GLU A 65 -2.35 -10.47 1.43
N VAL A 66 -1.87 -9.86 2.52
CA VAL A 66 -0.46 -9.92 2.90
C VAL A 66 -0.11 -11.35 3.33
N LYS A 67 0.92 -11.92 2.72
CA LYS A 67 1.46 -13.25 3.04
C LYS A 67 2.89 -13.19 3.60
N GLY A 68 3.60 -12.11 3.35
CA GLY A 68 4.94 -11.87 3.90
C GLY A 68 5.21 -10.39 4.03
N SER A 69 6.04 -10.03 5.00
CA SER A 69 6.44 -8.65 5.28
C SER A 69 7.89 -8.64 5.72
N GLU A 70 8.69 -7.78 5.11
CA GLU A 70 10.09 -7.57 5.47
C GLU A 70 10.40 -6.08 5.61
N PRO A 71 11.26 -5.66 6.54
CA PRO A 71 11.71 -4.28 6.63
C PRO A 71 12.32 -3.80 5.32
N SER A 72 12.06 -2.54 4.94
CA SER A 72 12.78 -1.88 3.85
C SER A 72 14.20 -1.52 4.29
N THR A 73 15.11 -1.37 3.34
CA THR A 73 16.46 -0.84 3.58
C THR A 73 16.43 0.63 4.02
N ASP A 74 15.38 1.39 3.66
CA ASP A 74 15.11 2.71 4.24
C ASP A 74 14.39 2.56 5.58
N ALA A 75 15.06 2.99 6.67
CA ALA A 75 14.53 2.92 8.02
C ALA A 75 13.24 3.74 8.21
N LYS A 76 12.94 4.72 7.36
CA LYS A 76 11.71 5.52 7.35
C LYS A 76 10.63 4.97 6.42
N ALA A 77 10.93 3.91 5.68
CA ALA A 77 10.01 3.35 4.70
C ALA A 77 9.08 2.29 5.29
N ILE A 78 7.85 2.23 4.77
CA ILE A 78 6.95 1.09 5.03
C ILE A 78 7.57 -0.23 4.56
N PRO A 79 7.18 -1.38 5.15
CA PRO A 79 7.74 -2.68 4.80
C PRO A 79 7.56 -3.05 3.33
N TRP A 80 8.49 -3.85 2.81
CA TRP A 80 8.26 -4.64 1.61
C TRP A 80 7.24 -5.72 1.92
N LEU A 81 6.37 -6.02 0.95
CA LEU A 81 5.30 -6.98 1.12
C LEU A 81 5.30 -8.01 0.00
N LEU A 82 5.03 -9.26 0.37
CA LEU A 82 4.51 -10.27 -0.52
C LEU A 82 3.00 -10.35 -0.30
N LEU A 83 2.21 -10.18 -1.35
CA LEU A 83 0.77 -10.35 -1.33
C LEU A 83 0.31 -11.40 -2.32
N GLN A 84 -0.75 -12.10 -1.94
CA GLN A 84 -1.49 -13.02 -2.80
C GLN A 84 -2.84 -12.40 -3.15
N ALA A 85 -3.27 -12.55 -4.40
CA ALA A 85 -4.59 -12.11 -4.82
C ALA A 85 -5.68 -12.94 -4.11
N LYS A 86 -6.67 -12.23 -3.56
CA LYS A 86 -7.84 -12.81 -2.90
C LYS A 86 -9.06 -12.81 -3.82
N THR A 87 -9.29 -11.71 -4.51
CA THR A 87 -10.38 -11.57 -5.48
C THR A 87 -9.96 -10.69 -6.65
N HIS A 88 -10.66 -10.88 -7.76
CA HIS A 88 -10.52 -10.11 -9.00
C HIS A 88 -11.87 -9.57 -9.42
N ASP A 89 -11.85 -8.44 -10.12
CA ASP A 89 -13.02 -7.88 -10.79
C ASP A 89 -12.59 -7.32 -12.15
N GLY A 90 -13.47 -7.44 -13.15
CA GLY A 90 -13.20 -7.05 -14.54
C GLY A 90 -12.19 -7.95 -15.29
N ASN A 91 -12.04 -7.67 -16.59
CA ASN A 91 -11.26 -8.50 -17.54
C ASN A 91 -9.95 -7.83 -18.03
N GLY A 92 -9.53 -6.77 -17.34
CA GLY A 92 -8.37 -5.94 -17.70
C GLY A 92 -7.03 -6.43 -17.13
N ILE A 93 -6.06 -5.53 -17.00
CA ILE A 93 -4.68 -5.86 -16.63
C ILE A 93 -4.56 -6.59 -15.29
N PHE A 94 -5.47 -6.35 -14.34
CA PHE A 94 -5.43 -6.99 -13.02
C PHE A 94 -6.12 -8.37 -12.96
N SER A 95 -6.91 -8.75 -13.97
CA SER A 95 -7.76 -9.95 -13.97
C SER A 95 -7.03 -11.28 -13.73
N ARG A 96 -5.73 -11.35 -14.05
CA ARG A 96 -4.91 -12.58 -13.94
C ARG A 96 -3.77 -12.48 -12.93
N VAL A 97 -3.69 -11.38 -12.18
CA VAL A 97 -2.63 -11.17 -11.20
C VAL A 97 -2.85 -12.09 -10.00
N ASN A 98 -1.90 -12.99 -9.72
CA ASN A 98 -2.01 -13.94 -8.61
C ASN A 98 -1.12 -13.58 -7.42
N ILE A 99 0.03 -12.96 -7.69
CA ILE A 99 1.00 -12.52 -6.68
C ILE A 99 1.39 -11.07 -6.96
N ILE A 100 1.57 -10.31 -5.90
CA ILE A 100 2.00 -8.92 -5.95
C ILE A 100 3.16 -8.76 -4.97
N GLN A 101 4.29 -8.24 -5.43
CA GLN A 101 5.36 -7.81 -4.55
C GLN A 101 5.37 -6.28 -4.49
N ARG A 102 5.41 -5.72 -3.27
CA ARG A 102 5.70 -4.31 -3.02
C ARG A 102 7.13 -4.20 -2.54
N LEU A 103 8.00 -3.60 -3.34
CA LEU A 103 9.43 -3.47 -3.08
C LEU A 103 9.85 -2.00 -3.20
N GLU A 104 11.12 -1.73 -2.91
CA GLU A 104 11.77 -0.44 -3.15
C GLU A 104 10.99 0.74 -2.52
N THR A 105 10.44 0.49 -1.33
CA THR A 105 9.66 1.49 -0.61
C THR A 105 10.56 2.59 -0.04
N VAL A 106 10.09 3.84 -0.16
CA VAL A 106 10.71 5.02 0.46
C VAL A 106 9.64 5.76 1.24
N GLY A 107 9.92 6.10 2.51
CA GLY A 107 8.99 6.81 3.37
C GLY A 107 7.68 6.08 3.70
N GLY A 108 6.74 6.81 4.29
CA GLY A 108 5.41 6.31 4.63
C GLY A 108 5.26 5.71 6.02
N LYS A 109 6.31 5.57 6.84
CA LYS A 109 6.14 5.28 8.28
C LYS A 109 5.46 6.46 9.00
N PRO A 110 4.75 6.23 10.12
CA PRO A 110 4.19 7.34 10.88
C PRO A 110 5.30 8.28 11.39
N PRO A 111 4.97 9.54 11.74
CA PRO A 111 5.91 10.44 12.39
C PRO A 111 6.58 9.80 13.60
N ALA A 112 7.88 10.08 13.78
CA ALA A 112 8.64 9.56 14.91
C ALA A 112 8.18 10.19 16.22
N GLU A 113 7.75 11.46 16.14
CA GLU A 113 6.92 12.09 17.14
C GLU A 113 5.60 11.29 17.21
N GLY A 114 5.42 10.56 18.31
CA GLY A 114 4.15 9.92 18.61
C GLY A 114 3.00 10.93 18.65
N CYS A 115 1.80 10.44 18.93
CA CYS A 115 0.66 11.31 19.17
C CYS A 115 0.17 11.17 20.61
N ASP A 116 -0.67 12.09 21.04
CA ASP A 116 -1.21 12.17 22.40
C ASP A 116 -2.71 12.50 22.39
N GLN A 117 -3.28 12.74 23.56
CA GLN A 117 -4.68 13.10 23.72
C GLN A 117 -5.09 14.34 22.93
N SER A 118 -4.22 15.35 22.82
CA SER A 118 -4.48 16.56 22.02
C SER A 118 -4.50 16.28 20.51
N GLY A 119 -3.86 15.17 20.11
CA GLY A 119 -3.82 14.65 18.77
C GLY A 119 -4.95 13.67 18.44
N SER A 120 -5.75 13.23 19.41
CA SER A 120 -6.76 12.18 19.21
C SER A 120 -7.70 12.48 18.03
N GLY A 121 -7.86 11.51 17.13
CA GLY A 121 -8.68 11.62 15.93
C GLY A 121 -8.07 12.45 14.80
N LYS A 122 -6.93 13.11 15.01
CA LYS A 122 -6.21 13.79 13.91
C LYS A 122 -5.60 12.76 12.98
N GLU A 123 -5.57 13.12 11.71
CA GLU A 123 -4.91 12.32 10.67
C GLU A 123 -3.64 12.99 10.17
N VAL A 124 -2.65 12.17 9.84
CA VAL A 124 -1.43 12.59 9.15
C VAL A 124 -1.26 11.76 7.88
N ARG A 125 -0.88 12.44 6.80
CA ARG A 125 -0.65 11.84 5.49
C ARG A 125 0.85 11.85 5.25
N VAL A 126 1.48 10.68 5.35
CA VAL A 126 2.94 10.56 5.18
C VAL A 126 3.25 10.11 3.76
N PRO A 127 4.02 10.91 2.97
CA PRO A 127 4.39 10.53 1.61
C PRO A 127 5.15 9.21 1.54
N TYR A 128 4.87 8.41 0.52
CA TYR A 128 5.64 7.23 0.20
C TYR A 128 5.72 6.97 -1.32
N THR A 129 6.75 6.24 -1.72
CA THR A 129 6.85 5.61 -3.05
C THR A 129 7.10 4.12 -2.91
N ALA A 130 6.79 3.35 -3.96
CA ALA A 130 7.09 1.92 -4.04
C ALA A 130 7.17 1.47 -5.51
N VAL A 131 7.74 0.28 -5.72
CA VAL A 131 7.59 -0.47 -6.97
C VAL A 131 6.75 -1.72 -6.71
N TYR A 132 5.71 -1.90 -7.51
CA TYR A 132 4.89 -3.10 -7.49
C TYR A 132 5.24 -4.00 -8.67
N TYR A 133 5.49 -5.28 -8.39
CA TYR A 133 5.68 -6.30 -9.40
C TYR A 133 4.47 -7.24 -9.38
N PHE A 134 3.71 -7.25 -10.48
CA PHE A 134 2.50 -8.06 -10.62
C PHE A 134 2.81 -9.34 -11.39
N TYR A 135 2.51 -10.49 -10.80
CA TYR A 135 2.79 -11.79 -11.40
C TYR A 135 1.48 -12.52 -11.73
N ALA A 136 1.45 -13.15 -12.89
CA ALA A 136 0.33 -13.96 -13.37
C ALA A 136 0.80 -15.37 -13.76
N SER A 137 -0.12 -16.33 -13.79
CA SER A 137 0.14 -17.64 -14.40
C SER A 137 0.49 -17.47 -15.88
N LYS A 138 1.29 -18.40 -16.44
CA LYS A 138 1.45 -18.48 -17.89
C LYS A 138 0.08 -18.74 -18.54
N PRO A 139 -0.20 -18.18 -19.73
CA PRO A 139 -1.37 -18.56 -20.51
C PRO A 139 -1.39 -20.07 -20.76
#